data_AF-A0A9D1J4I5-F1
#
_entry.id   AF-A0A9D1J4I5-F1
#
_cell.length_a   1.000
_cell.length_b   1.000
_cell.length_c   1.000
_cell.angle_alpha   90.00
_cell.angle_beta   90.00
_cell.angle_gamma   90.00
#
_symmetry.space_group_name_H-M   'P 1'
#
loop_
_entity.id
_entity.type
_entity.pdbx_description
1 polymer ?
#
loop_
_entity_poly.entity_id
_entity_poly.type
_entity_poly.pdbx_seq_one_letter_code
_entity_poly.pdbx_strand_id
1 'polypeptide(L)'
;MKRTVYGHLIGGLCLLSFAGLAVVTKLWFPEVYLLEWTCRHSYIYIWAWVFYLTAVRKEIIAVALSVGNLFGVIVGQVYGSYLFDIDMTKLEAGIDIGRGYPQNYSFAIYIYSLLLTFILGVLIQFNFFRGWQQRVRKDEEEKKRIAWAHIIGILCLVAFQFLWAFTNTYSPDMEHFVSGWTAEHHYLYCWALVCYFTGIGKPVLSVSLTLGNFAGVYLGDRAGSFFRELAMREIPWDIPNDEMLLAYQAYYQNHNGLAIWVACVFLFLILGAYIQKKGLRAICPGWLKRGLIRVKEGWLKFYNS
;
A
#
# COMPACT_ATOMS: atom_id res chain seq x y z
N MET A 1 -10.82 27.34 -8.67
CA MET A 1 -9.84 26.32 -8.22
C MET A 1 -10.00 25.06 -9.08
N LYS A 2 -8.91 24.44 -9.58
CA LYS A 2 -9.00 23.32 -10.57
C LYS A 2 -9.65 22.08 -9.94
N ARG A 3 -10.54 21.39 -10.66
CA ARG A 3 -11.27 20.16 -10.24
C ARG A 3 -10.37 19.09 -9.59
N THR A 4 -9.11 19.00 -9.99
CA THR A 4 -8.10 18.11 -9.41
C THR A 4 -7.77 18.43 -7.95
N VAL A 5 -7.69 19.72 -7.58
CA VAL A 5 -7.38 20.14 -6.21
C VAL A 5 -8.49 19.72 -5.24
N TYR A 6 -9.75 19.87 -5.65
CA TYR A 6 -10.89 19.41 -4.86
C TYR A 6 -10.88 17.90 -4.65
N GLY A 7 -10.59 17.11 -5.69
CA GLY A 7 -10.51 15.65 -5.57
C GLY A 7 -9.44 15.22 -4.57
N HIS A 8 -8.23 15.78 -4.66
CA HIS A 8 -7.17 15.48 -3.70
C HIS A 8 -7.50 15.91 -2.27
N LEU A 9 -8.20 17.02 -2.08
CA LEU A 9 -8.63 17.47 -0.76
C LEU A 9 -9.67 16.52 -0.15
N ILE A 10 -10.65 16.06 -0.95
CA ILE A 10 -11.63 15.05 -0.53
C ILE A 10 -10.94 13.74 -0.15
N GLY A 11 -10.03 13.24 -0.99
CA GLY A 11 -9.27 12.03 -0.67
C GLY A 11 -8.39 12.18 0.56
N GLY A 12 -7.79 13.36 0.77
CA GLY A 12 -7.05 13.68 1.98
C GLY A 12 -7.91 13.60 3.24
N LEU A 13 -9.12 14.19 3.22
CA LEU A 13 -10.08 14.06 4.32
C LEU A 13 -10.49 12.61 4.57
N CYS A 14 -10.72 11.84 3.51
CA CYS A 14 -11.02 10.42 3.60
C CYS A 14 -9.87 9.64 4.25
N LEU A 15 -8.60 9.90 3.90
CA LEU A 15 -7.46 9.24 4.53
C LEU A 15 -7.28 9.65 5.99
N LEU A 16 -7.53 10.92 6.31
CA LEU A 16 -7.49 11.41 7.68
C LEU A 16 -8.48 10.68 8.59
N SER A 17 -9.63 10.21 8.08
CA SER A 17 -10.56 9.43 8.90
C SER A 17 -9.97 8.07 9.30
N PHE A 18 -9.20 7.41 8.44
CA PHE A 18 -8.51 6.15 8.79
C PHE A 18 -7.39 6.40 9.80
N ALA A 19 -6.60 7.44 9.60
CA ALA A 19 -5.55 7.82 10.54
C ALA A 19 -6.12 8.19 11.92
N GLY A 20 -7.18 9.00 11.93
CA GLY A 20 -7.90 9.37 13.14
C GLY A 20 -8.47 8.15 13.86
N LEU A 21 -9.13 7.24 13.14
CA LEU A 21 -9.66 6.01 13.72
C LEU A 21 -8.54 5.13 14.30
N ALA A 22 -7.39 5.00 13.62
CA ALA A 22 -6.25 4.24 14.11
C ALA A 22 -5.66 4.82 15.39
N VAL A 23 -5.51 6.15 15.46
CA VAL A 23 -5.08 6.85 16.68
C VAL A 23 -6.09 6.64 17.80
N VAL A 24 -7.38 6.76 17.48
CA VAL A 24 -8.46 6.61 18.46
C VAL A 24 -8.48 5.21 19.07
N THR A 25 -8.39 4.19 18.21
CA THR A 25 -8.29 2.80 18.63
C THR A 25 -7.10 2.57 19.55
N LYS A 26 -5.90 3.02 19.17
CA LYS A 26 -4.67 2.74 19.93
C LYS A 26 -4.63 3.45 21.29
N LEU A 27 -5.18 4.66 21.38
CA LEU A 27 -5.10 5.48 22.59
C LEU A 27 -6.24 5.23 23.57
N TRP A 28 -7.47 5.03 23.08
CA TRP A 28 -8.66 5.01 23.94
C TRP A 28 -9.41 3.68 23.92
N PHE A 29 -9.25 2.85 22.88
CA PHE A 29 -10.00 1.61 22.72
C PHE A 29 -9.13 0.40 22.31
N PRO A 30 -8.00 0.13 22.99
CA PRO A 30 -7.10 -0.94 22.60
C PRO A 30 -7.71 -2.33 22.79
N GLU A 31 -8.68 -2.49 23.69
CA GLU A 31 -9.31 -3.79 24.00
C GLU A 31 -10.63 -4.03 23.24
N VAL A 32 -11.07 -3.06 22.43
CA VAL A 32 -12.35 -3.18 21.72
C VAL A 32 -12.15 -4.02 20.47
N TYR A 33 -12.66 -5.27 20.51
CA TYR A 33 -12.41 -6.31 19.50
C TYR A 33 -12.40 -5.82 18.05
N LEU A 34 -13.47 -5.19 17.55
CA LEU A 34 -13.53 -4.83 16.13
C LEU A 34 -12.60 -3.66 15.79
N LEU A 35 -12.45 -2.69 16.69
CA LEU A 35 -11.54 -1.56 16.51
C LEU A 35 -10.09 -2.04 16.48
N GLU A 36 -9.70 -2.85 17.45
CA GLU A 36 -8.37 -3.45 17.57
C GLU A 36 -8.07 -4.35 16.37
N TRP A 37 -9.00 -5.24 16.02
CA TRP A 37 -8.87 -6.14 14.86
C TRP A 37 -8.70 -5.35 13.56
N THR A 38 -9.55 -4.34 13.30
CA THR A 38 -9.45 -3.55 12.06
C THR A 38 -8.16 -2.75 12.01
N CYS A 39 -7.71 -2.18 13.13
CA CYS A 39 -6.42 -1.48 13.20
C CYS A 39 -5.24 -2.42 12.96
N ARG A 40 -5.23 -3.62 13.58
CA ARG A 40 -4.20 -4.64 13.40
C ARG A 40 -4.10 -5.12 11.95
N HIS A 41 -5.24 -5.24 11.27
CA HIS A 41 -5.31 -5.65 9.87
C HIS A 41 -5.31 -4.47 8.90
N SER A 42 -4.84 -3.28 9.32
CA SER A 42 -4.72 -2.08 8.47
C SER A 42 -6.00 -1.74 7.70
N TYR A 43 -7.16 -1.93 8.33
CA TYR A 43 -8.50 -1.75 7.77
C TYR A 43 -8.69 -2.51 6.45
N ILE A 44 -8.11 -3.72 6.34
CA ILE A 44 -8.15 -4.56 5.13
C ILE A 44 -7.69 -3.77 3.89
N TYR A 45 -6.77 -2.82 4.09
CA TYR A 45 -6.21 -1.96 3.05
C TYR A 45 -7.25 -1.10 2.29
N ILE A 46 -8.43 -0.86 2.85
CA ILE A 46 -9.46 0.00 2.25
C ILE A 46 -8.94 1.42 2.03
N TRP A 47 -8.10 1.93 2.94
CA TRP A 47 -7.47 3.24 2.82
C TRP A 47 -6.61 3.35 1.53
N ALA A 48 -5.97 2.27 1.09
CA ALA A 48 -5.20 2.26 -0.14
C ALA A 48 -6.10 2.33 -1.38
N TRP A 49 -7.28 1.69 -1.31
CA TRP A 49 -8.32 1.84 -2.34
C TRP A 49 -8.89 3.26 -2.40
N VAL A 50 -9.12 3.90 -1.25
CA VAL A 50 -9.53 5.31 -1.17
C VAL A 50 -8.48 6.22 -1.81
N PHE A 51 -7.20 5.98 -1.53
CA PHE A 51 -6.08 6.71 -2.13
C PHE A 51 -6.03 6.55 -3.66
N TYR A 52 -6.20 5.32 -4.15
CA TYR A 52 -6.26 5.02 -5.58
C TYR A 52 -7.50 5.62 -6.27
N LEU A 53 -8.69 5.46 -5.70
CA LEU A 53 -9.95 5.97 -6.26
C LEU A 53 -9.95 7.49 -6.35
N THR A 54 -9.32 8.17 -5.39
CA THR A 54 -9.08 9.62 -5.46
C THR A 54 -8.20 9.96 -6.67
N ALA A 55 -7.14 9.19 -6.90
CA ALA A 55 -6.22 9.41 -8.03
C ALA A 55 -6.93 9.26 -9.39
N VAL A 56 -7.80 8.25 -9.54
CA VAL A 56 -8.59 8.01 -10.77
C VAL A 56 -9.86 8.86 -10.88
N ARG A 57 -10.06 9.84 -9.99
CA ARG A 57 -11.23 10.75 -9.98
C ARG A 57 -12.57 10.02 -9.81
N LYS A 58 -12.60 9.10 -8.85
CA LYS A 58 -13.78 8.37 -8.39
C LYS A 58 -14.07 8.74 -6.94
N GLU A 59 -14.17 10.04 -6.69
CA GLU A 59 -14.22 10.61 -5.35
C GLU A 59 -15.47 10.16 -4.58
N ILE A 60 -16.61 9.96 -5.25
CA ILE A 60 -17.85 9.50 -4.59
C ILE A 60 -17.67 8.07 -4.05
N ILE A 61 -17.00 7.21 -4.82
CA ILE A 61 -16.70 5.83 -4.38
C ILE A 61 -15.70 5.87 -3.22
N ALA A 62 -14.69 6.74 -3.28
CA ALA A 62 -13.71 6.91 -2.20
C ALA A 62 -14.36 7.40 -0.89
N VAL A 63 -15.28 8.38 -0.99
CA VAL A 63 -16.06 8.87 0.15
C VAL A 63 -16.96 7.76 0.69
N ALA A 64 -17.65 7.03 -0.18
CA ALA A 64 -18.53 5.94 0.23
C ALA A 64 -17.78 4.83 0.99
N LEU A 65 -16.58 4.46 0.55
CA LEU A 65 -15.73 3.51 1.28
C LEU A 65 -15.27 4.04 2.64
N SER A 66 -14.95 5.33 2.73
CA SER A 66 -14.49 5.94 3.98
C SER A 66 -15.61 6.06 5.01
N VAL A 67 -16.80 6.48 4.55
CA VAL A 67 -18.03 6.49 5.35
C VAL A 67 -18.41 5.07 5.73
N GLY A 68 -18.36 4.13 4.79
CA GLY A 68 -18.61 2.71 5.01
C GLY A 68 -17.71 2.09 6.06
N ASN A 69 -16.42 2.43 6.04
CA ASN A 69 -15.47 2.00 7.05
C ASN A 69 -15.84 2.54 8.44
N LEU A 70 -16.03 3.86 8.56
CA LEU A 70 -16.36 4.48 9.85
C LEU A 70 -17.69 3.97 10.40
N PHE A 71 -18.74 4.01 9.58
CA PHE A 71 -20.07 3.54 9.95
C PHE A 71 -20.08 2.03 10.25
N GLY A 72 -19.43 1.23 9.40
CA GLY A 72 -19.36 -0.21 9.57
C GLY A 72 -18.62 -0.61 10.84
N VAL A 73 -17.56 0.11 11.24
CA VAL A 73 -16.86 -0.16 12.49
C VAL A 73 -17.76 0.16 13.68
N ILE A 74 -18.46 1.30 13.66
CA ILE A 74 -19.36 1.69 14.75
C ILE A 74 -20.54 0.71 14.87
N VAL A 75 -21.24 0.44 13.76
CA VAL A 75 -22.40 -0.46 13.75
C VAL A 75 -21.98 -1.90 14.01
N GLY A 76 -20.88 -2.34 13.42
CA GLY A 76 -20.31 -3.66 13.67
C GLY A 76 -20.00 -3.84 15.15
N GLN A 77 -19.35 -2.86 15.78
CA GLN A 77 -18.99 -2.97 17.19
C GLN A 77 -20.23 -2.95 18.09
N VAL A 78 -21.13 -1.97 17.93
CA VAL A 78 -22.30 -1.82 18.81
C VAL A 78 -23.27 -2.98 18.63
N TYR A 79 -23.65 -3.28 17.39
CA TYR A 79 -24.66 -4.30 17.12
C TYR A 79 -24.09 -5.72 17.23
N GLY A 80 -22.83 -5.91 16.85
CA GLY A 80 -22.16 -7.20 16.98
C GLY A 80 -21.94 -7.62 18.43
N SER A 81 -21.55 -6.70 19.31
CA SER A 81 -21.48 -6.95 20.75
C SER A 81 -22.86 -7.24 21.34
N TYR A 82 -23.89 -6.48 20.97
CA TYR A 82 -25.25 -6.72 21.45
C TYR A 82 -25.77 -8.13 21.11
N LEU A 83 -25.54 -8.60 19.87
CA LEU A 83 -25.93 -9.96 19.48
C LEU A 83 -25.11 -11.03 20.21
N PHE A 84 -23.83 -10.77 20.46
CA PHE A 84 -22.99 -11.67 21.25
C PHE A 84 -23.51 -11.81 22.69
N ASP A 85 -23.88 -10.70 23.32
CA ASP A 85 -24.41 -10.68 24.70
C ASP A 85 -25.74 -11.44 24.80
N ILE A 86 -26.60 -11.34 23.78
CA ILE A 86 -27.83 -12.13 23.70
C ILE A 86 -27.52 -13.63 23.62
N ASP A 87 -26.58 -14.04 22.76
CA ASP A 87 -26.23 -15.45 22.60
C ASP A 87 -25.55 -16.00 23.85
N MET A 88 -24.72 -15.21 24.54
CA MET A 88 -24.16 -15.54 25.86
C MET A 88 -25.27 -15.75 26.90
N THR A 89 -26.23 -14.82 26.99
CA THR A 89 -27.33 -14.92 27.96
C THR A 89 -28.20 -16.17 27.73
N LYS A 90 -28.46 -16.52 26.46
CA LYS A 90 -29.19 -17.75 26.11
C LYS A 90 -28.42 -19.00 26.54
N LEU A 91 -27.10 -19.01 26.32
CA LEU A 91 -26.24 -20.13 26.70
C LEU A 91 -26.22 -20.32 28.22
N GLU A 92 -26.09 -19.24 28.99
CA GLU A 92 -26.15 -19.27 30.46
C GLU A 92 -27.51 -19.75 30.97
N ALA A 93 -28.60 -19.41 30.25
CA ALA A 93 -29.94 -19.90 30.54
C ALA A 93 -30.20 -21.36 30.10
N GLY A 94 -29.19 -22.05 29.54
CA GLY A 94 -29.31 -23.43 29.04
C GLY A 94 -30.19 -23.57 27.79
N ILE A 95 -30.46 -22.47 27.09
CA ILE A 95 -31.22 -22.46 25.83
C ILE A 95 -30.28 -22.87 24.70
N ASP A 96 -30.69 -23.86 23.91
CA ASP A 96 -29.92 -24.26 22.73
C ASP A 96 -29.89 -23.13 21.70
N ILE A 97 -28.68 -22.66 21.40
CA ILE A 97 -28.40 -21.64 20.38
C ILE A 97 -28.08 -22.26 19.00
N GLY A 98 -28.26 -23.57 18.85
CA GLY A 98 -28.11 -24.33 17.60
C GLY A 98 -26.67 -24.49 17.09
N ARG A 99 -25.73 -23.64 17.57
CA ARG A 99 -24.31 -23.66 17.19
C ARG A 99 -23.36 -24.08 18.32
N GLY A 100 -23.86 -24.18 19.55
CA GLY A 100 -23.08 -24.60 20.73
C GLY A 100 -22.09 -23.58 21.28
N TYR A 101 -21.87 -22.43 20.62
CA TYR A 101 -21.04 -21.33 21.09
C TYR A 101 -21.55 -19.97 20.56
N PRO A 102 -21.40 -18.87 21.32
CA PRO A 102 -21.78 -17.54 20.89
C PRO A 102 -20.81 -17.01 19.85
N GLN A 103 -21.33 -16.45 18.75
CA GLN A 103 -20.53 -15.94 17.64
C GLN A 103 -20.38 -14.42 17.75
N ASN A 104 -19.16 -13.90 17.59
CA ASN A 104 -18.98 -12.46 17.50
C ASN A 104 -19.32 -11.97 16.08
N TYR A 105 -20.50 -11.37 15.93
CA TYR A 105 -21.02 -10.90 14.64
C TYR A 105 -20.41 -9.58 14.17
N SER A 106 -19.60 -8.91 15.00
CA SER A 106 -19.12 -7.55 14.76
C SER A 106 -18.38 -7.40 13.44
N PHE A 107 -17.52 -8.38 13.11
CA PHE A 107 -16.77 -8.40 11.86
C PHE A 107 -17.68 -8.57 10.64
N ALA A 108 -18.64 -9.50 10.70
CA ALA A 108 -19.54 -9.74 9.57
C ALA A 108 -20.41 -8.51 9.27
N ILE A 109 -20.96 -7.88 10.31
CA ILE A 109 -21.76 -6.65 10.20
C ILE A 109 -20.93 -5.50 9.61
N TYR A 110 -19.66 -5.39 10.02
CA TYR A 110 -18.72 -4.43 9.44
C TYR A 110 -18.54 -4.66 7.93
N ILE A 111 -18.28 -5.90 7.50
CA ILE A 111 -18.11 -6.23 6.08
C ILE A 111 -19.39 -5.94 5.28
N TYR A 112 -20.57 -6.30 5.79
CA TYR A 112 -21.83 -6.01 5.10
C TYR A 112 -22.09 -4.51 4.97
N SER A 113 -21.79 -3.73 6.02
CA SER A 113 -21.92 -2.28 6.00
C SER A 113 -20.99 -1.64 4.97
N LEU A 114 -19.75 -2.13 4.88
CA LEU A 114 -18.77 -1.71 3.90
C LEU A 114 -19.23 -2.03 2.46
N LEU A 115 -19.71 -3.24 2.22
CA LEU A 115 -20.20 -3.66 0.90
C LEU A 115 -21.42 -2.85 0.46
N LEU A 116 -22.38 -2.65 1.37
CA LEU A 116 -23.57 -1.85 1.10
C LEU A 116 -23.22 -0.43 0.68
N THR A 117 -22.37 0.24 1.47
CA THR A 117 -21.95 1.62 1.18
C THR A 117 -21.11 1.71 -0.09
N PHE A 118 -20.23 0.74 -0.36
CA PHE A 118 -19.51 0.66 -1.63
C PHE A 118 -20.45 0.56 -2.83
N ILE A 119 -21.44 -0.35 -2.79
CA ILE A 119 -22.43 -0.52 -3.86
C ILE A 119 -23.22 0.78 -4.06
N LEU A 120 -23.67 1.43 -2.99
CA LEU A 120 -24.35 2.72 -3.07
C LEU A 120 -23.45 3.78 -3.70
N GLY A 121 -22.17 3.86 -3.31
CA GLY A 121 -21.20 4.78 -3.89
C GLY A 121 -21.02 4.58 -5.40
N VAL A 122 -20.91 3.32 -5.84
CA VAL A 122 -20.88 2.94 -7.26
C VAL A 122 -22.16 3.40 -7.96
N LEU A 123 -23.33 3.03 -7.44
CA LEU A 123 -24.62 3.39 -8.02
C LEU A 123 -24.79 4.92 -8.14
N ILE A 124 -24.44 5.68 -7.11
CA ILE A 124 -24.50 7.15 -7.13
C ILE A 124 -23.52 7.70 -8.17
N GLN A 125 -22.26 7.22 -8.18
CA GLN A 125 -21.24 7.66 -9.12
C GLN A 125 -21.65 7.45 -10.57
N PHE A 126 -22.31 6.33 -10.89
CA PHE A 126 -22.77 6.00 -12.23
C PHE A 126 -24.12 6.64 -12.61
N ASN A 127 -25.09 6.70 -11.68
CA ASN A 127 -26.40 7.29 -11.94
C ASN A 127 -26.35 8.82 -12.01
N PHE A 128 -25.54 9.47 -11.16
CA PHE A 128 -25.37 10.93 -11.18
C PHE A 128 -24.68 11.42 -12.47
N PHE A 129 -23.87 10.58 -13.12
CA PHE A 129 -23.16 10.90 -14.36
C PHE A 129 -23.82 10.36 -15.64
N ARG A 130 -25.07 9.86 -15.60
CA ARG A 130 -25.82 9.48 -16.81
C ARG A 130 -25.97 10.62 -17.83
N GLY A 131 -25.87 11.90 -17.40
CA GLY A 131 -25.82 13.07 -18.30
C GLY A 131 -24.46 13.34 -18.97
N TRP A 132 -23.40 12.58 -18.69
CA TRP A 132 -22.03 12.87 -19.14
C TRP A 132 -21.52 11.98 -20.28
N GLN A 133 -22.22 10.90 -20.61
CA GLN A 133 -21.84 10.02 -21.72
C GLN A 133 -21.89 10.71 -23.09
N GLN A 134 -22.54 11.87 -23.23
CA GLN A 134 -22.52 12.67 -24.46
C GLN A 134 -21.17 13.37 -24.76
N ARG A 135 -20.17 13.31 -23.86
CA ARG A 135 -18.82 13.87 -24.10
C ARG A 135 -17.75 12.83 -24.51
N VAL A 136 -18.11 11.57 -24.71
CA VAL A 136 -17.18 10.43 -24.86
C VAL A 136 -16.58 10.28 -26.29
N ARG A 137 -16.77 11.26 -27.19
CA ARG A 137 -16.29 11.16 -28.59
C ARG A 137 -14.88 11.74 -28.88
N LYS A 138 -14.19 12.28 -27.88
CA LYS A 138 -12.74 12.57 -27.92
C LYS A 138 -12.10 11.77 -26.79
N ASP A 139 -11.32 10.73 -27.10
CA ASP A 139 -10.20 10.19 -26.28
C ASP A 139 -9.94 8.69 -26.46
N GLU A 140 -9.72 8.21 -27.68
CA GLU A 140 -9.08 6.90 -27.83
C GLU A 140 -7.65 6.89 -27.27
N GLU A 141 -6.87 7.96 -27.52
CA GLU A 141 -5.49 8.04 -27.03
C GLU A 141 -5.40 8.18 -25.51
N GLU A 142 -6.31 8.91 -24.88
CA GLU A 142 -6.34 9.03 -23.43
C GLU A 142 -6.89 7.76 -22.76
N LYS A 143 -7.85 7.05 -23.36
CA LYS A 143 -8.20 5.69 -22.92
C LYS A 143 -7.02 4.73 -23.01
N LYS A 144 -6.27 4.75 -24.12
CA LYS A 144 -5.04 3.95 -24.29
C LYS A 144 -4.00 4.32 -23.23
N ARG A 145 -3.76 5.62 -22.98
CA ARG A 145 -2.82 6.10 -21.95
C ARG A 145 -3.21 5.65 -20.54
N ILE A 146 -4.50 5.73 -20.21
CA ILE A 146 -5.03 5.28 -18.91
C ILE A 146 -4.85 3.77 -18.79
N ALA A 147 -5.25 2.98 -19.81
CA ALA A 147 -5.07 1.53 -19.81
C ALA A 147 -3.61 1.12 -19.64
N TRP A 148 -2.69 1.76 -20.37
CA TRP A 148 -1.25 1.53 -20.22
C TRP A 148 -0.74 1.86 -18.82
N ALA A 149 -1.20 2.96 -18.22
CA ALA A 149 -0.82 3.28 -16.84
C ALA A 149 -1.27 2.18 -15.87
N HIS A 150 -2.49 1.65 -16.02
CA HIS A 150 -3.01 0.58 -15.16
C HIS A 150 -2.23 -0.72 -15.33
N ILE A 151 -1.90 -1.11 -16.56
CA ILE A 151 -1.06 -2.29 -16.84
C ILE A 151 0.29 -2.15 -16.13
N ILE A 152 0.93 -0.98 -16.27
CA ILE A 152 2.21 -0.70 -15.60
C ILE A 152 2.06 -0.75 -14.07
N GLY A 153 0.99 -0.18 -13.52
CA GLY A 153 0.70 -0.26 -12.09
C GLY A 153 0.55 -1.69 -11.60
N ILE A 154 -0.17 -2.54 -12.33
CA ILE A 154 -0.33 -3.97 -12.01
C ILE A 154 1.04 -4.66 -12.02
N LEU A 155 1.87 -4.43 -13.05
CA LEU A 155 3.22 -5.00 -13.11
C LEU A 155 4.09 -4.56 -11.92
N CYS A 156 3.98 -3.29 -11.51
CA CYS A 156 4.69 -2.79 -10.34
C CYS A 156 4.20 -3.47 -9.05
N LEU A 157 2.89 -3.67 -8.88
CA LEU A 157 2.33 -4.39 -7.74
C LEU A 157 2.77 -5.85 -7.69
N VAL A 158 2.78 -6.54 -8.84
CA VAL A 158 3.32 -7.89 -8.96
C VAL A 158 4.80 -7.91 -8.55
N ALA A 159 5.57 -6.90 -8.93
CA ALA A 159 6.97 -6.79 -8.53
C ALA A 159 7.12 -6.61 -7.00
N PHE A 160 6.27 -5.80 -6.34
CA PHE A 160 6.26 -5.70 -4.87
C PHE A 160 5.89 -7.03 -4.20
N GLN A 161 4.91 -7.75 -4.74
CA GLN A 161 4.52 -9.07 -4.22
C GLN A 161 5.64 -10.09 -4.40
N PHE A 162 6.30 -10.08 -5.55
CA PHE A 162 7.48 -10.92 -5.78
C PHE A 162 8.59 -10.59 -4.80
N LEU A 163 8.89 -9.30 -4.56
CA LEU A 163 9.91 -8.88 -3.60
C LEU A 163 9.57 -9.35 -2.19
N TRP A 164 8.33 -9.14 -1.74
CA TRP A 164 7.83 -9.62 -0.45
C TRP A 164 7.95 -11.15 -0.30
N ALA A 165 7.47 -11.91 -1.27
CA ALA A 165 7.53 -13.36 -1.27
C ALA A 165 8.98 -13.87 -1.31
N PHE A 166 9.83 -13.26 -2.14
CA PHE A 166 11.24 -13.60 -2.24
C PHE A 166 11.95 -13.40 -0.90
N THR A 167 11.79 -12.23 -0.27
CA THR A 167 12.39 -11.94 1.03
C THR A 167 11.95 -12.91 2.11
N ASN A 168 10.64 -13.19 2.22
CA ASN A 168 10.13 -14.10 3.24
C ASN A 168 10.52 -15.57 3.01
N THR A 169 10.80 -15.96 1.75
CA THR A 169 11.18 -17.33 1.40
C THR A 169 12.68 -17.56 1.52
N TYR A 170 13.50 -16.59 1.14
CA TYR A 170 14.95 -16.76 0.96
C TYR A 170 15.81 -16.00 1.97
N SER A 171 15.24 -15.12 2.79
CA SER A 171 15.94 -14.42 3.88
C SER A 171 15.25 -14.54 5.25
N PRO A 172 14.85 -15.76 5.70
CA PRO A 172 14.33 -15.92 7.06
C PRO A 172 15.41 -15.71 8.14
N ASP A 173 16.68 -15.90 7.79
CA ASP A 173 17.81 -15.76 8.70
C ASP A 173 18.35 -14.32 8.64
N MET A 174 18.66 -13.76 9.82
CA MET A 174 19.07 -12.38 10.16
C MET A 174 20.25 -11.78 9.35
N GLU A 175 20.75 -12.44 8.30
CA GLU A 175 21.82 -11.95 7.43
C GLU A 175 21.38 -10.78 6.53
N HIS A 176 20.08 -10.60 6.31
CA HIS A 176 19.53 -9.55 5.45
C HIS A 176 18.63 -8.58 6.23
N PHE A 177 19.26 -7.71 7.01
CA PHE A 177 18.57 -6.75 7.88
C PHE A 177 17.57 -5.86 7.13
N VAL A 178 17.92 -5.33 5.96
CA VAL A 178 17.06 -4.36 5.25
C VAL A 178 15.92 -5.04 4.55
N SER A 179 16.16 -6.16 3.86
CA SER A 179 15.05 -6.89 3.22
C SER A 179 14.08 -7.42 4.26
N GLY A 180 14.55 -8.07 5.33
CA GLY A 180 13.71 -8.54 6.43
C GLY A 180 12.89 -7.40 7.05
N TRP A 181 13.56 -6.32 7.45
CA TRP A 181 12.89 -5.16 8.05
C TRP A 181 11.88 -4.53 7.10
N THR A 182 12.22 -4.34 5.82
CA THR A 182 11.30 -3.74 4.86
C THR A 182 10.11 -4.66 4.56
N ALA A 183 10.29 -5.98 4.51
CA ALA A 183 9.18 -6.93 4.35
C ALA A 183 8.22 -6.91 5.56
N GLU A 184 8.75 -6.91 6.79
CA GLU A 184 7.96 -6.77 8.02
C GLU A 184 7.15 -5.46 8.05
N HIS A 185 7.74 -4.37 7.55
CA HIS A 185 7.11 -3.06 7.50
C HIS A 185 6.38 -2.79 6.17
N HIS A 186 6.07 -3.82 5.41
CA HIS A 186 5.35 -3.75 4.11
C HIS A 186 5.93 -2.70 3.13
N TYR A 187 7.26 -2.57 3.10
CA TYR A 187 8.04 -1.61 2.32
C TYR A 187 7.60 -0.16 2.53
N LEU A 188 7.22 0.17 3.78
CA LEU A 188 6.61 1.45 4.18
C LEU A 188 5.43 1.84 3.29
N TYR A 189 4.70 0.85 2.80
CA TYR A 189 3.57 1.03 1.90
C TYR A 189 3.91 1.81 0.61
N CYS A 190 5.15 1.74 0.12
CA CYS A 190 5.54 2.34 -1.17
C CYS A 190 4.64 1.90 -2.33
N TRP A 191 4.10 0.67 -2.26
CA TRP A 191 3.14 0.15 -3.23
C TRP A 191 1.85 1.00 -3.30
N ALA A 192 1.43 1.66 -2.22
CA ALA A 192 0.27 2.55 -2.24
C ALA A 192 0.55 3.82 -3.08
N LEU A 193 1.78 4.35 -3.03
CA LEU A 193 2.22 5.44 -3.89
C LEU A 193 2.30 5.01 -5.37
N VAL A 194 2.69 3.76 -5.66
CA VAL A 194 2.61 3.17 -7.01
C VAL A 194 1.18 3.19 -7.53
N CYS A 195 0.21 2.76 -6.72
CA CYS A 195 -1.21 2.83 -7.08
C CYS A 195 -1.65 4.27 -7.37
N TYR A 196 -1.27 5.21 -6.52
CA TYR A 196 -1.62 6.62 -6.69
C TYR A 196 -1.02 7.24 -7.95
N PHE A 197 0.29 7.08 -8.18
CA PHE A 197 0.95 7.58 -9.39
C PHE A 197 0.36 6.97 -10.64
N THR A 198 0.01 5.69 -10.61
CA THR A 198 -0.72 5.03 -11.68
C THR A 198 -2.09 5.68 -11.92
N GLY A 199 -2.85 5.91 -10.85
CA GLY A 199 -4.20 6.49 -10.92
C GLY A 199 -4.23 7.90 -11.50
N ILE A 200 -3.22 8.73 -11.20
CA ILE A 200 -3.08 10.08 -11.79
C ILE A 200 -2.41 10.06 -13.18
N GLY A 201 -2.16 8.89 -13.77
CA GLY A 201 -1.57 8.75 -15.10
C GLY A 201 -0.08 9.10 -15.17
N LYS A 202 0.68 8.85 -14.10
CA LYS A 202 2.12 9.06 -13.98
C LYS A 202 2.88 7.73 -13.82
N PRO A 203 2.80 6.80 -14.80
CA PRO A 203 3.38 5.47 -14.66
C PRO A 203 4.91 5.44 -14.54
N VAL A 204 5.62 6.47 -15.04
CA VAL A 204 7.09 6.54 -14.88
C VAL A 204 7.45 6.68 -13.41
N LEU A 205 6.69 7.46 -12.62
CA LEU A 205 6.91 7.56 -11.18
C LEU A 205 6.64 6.23 -10.47
N SER A 206 5.61 5.50 -10.89
CA SER A 206 5.30 4.15 -10.39
C SER A 206 6.46 3.18 -10.62
N VAL A 207 7.00 3.14 -11.85
CA VAL A 207 8.16 2.28 -12.19
C VAL A 207 9.39 2.71 -11.43
N SER A 208 9.70 4.01 -11.38
CA SER A 208 10.85 4.52 -10.66
C SER A 208 10.79 4.18 -9.17
N LEU A 209 9.63 4.34 -8.54
CA LEU A 209 9.46 3.97 -7.13
C LEU A 209 9.67 2.47 -6.89
N THR A 210 9.18 1.64 -7.81
CA THR A 210 9.35 0.18 -7.75
C THR A 210 10.82 -0.20 -7.91
N LEU A 211 11.50 0.33 -8.92
CA LEU A 211 12.93 0.09 -9.15
C LEU A 211 13.79 0.61 -7.99
N GLY A 212 13.44 1.78 -7.44
CA GLY A 212 14.11 2.35 -6.28
C GLY A 212 13.98 1.47 -5.04
N ASN A 213 12.82 0.81 -4.86
CA ASN A 213 12.63 -0.16 -3.79
C ASN A 213 13.51 -1.40 -3.99
N PHE A 214 13.50 -2.00 -5.18
CA PHE A 214 14.37 -3.15 -5.48
C PHE A 214 15.85 -2.82 -5.30
N ALA A 215 16.30 -1.72 -5.89
CA ALA A 215 17.69 -1.26 -5.79
C ALA A 215 18.05 -0.93 -4.35
N GLY A 216 17.16 -0.25 -3.63
CA GLY A 216 17.37 0.11 -2.23
C GLY A 216 17.47 -1.12 -1.32
N VAL A 217 16.67 -2.16 -1.55
CA VAL A 217 16.69 -3.37 -0.72
C VAL A 217 17.99 -4.10 -0.96
N TYR A 218 18.34 -4.32 -2.24
CA TYR A 218 19.57 -4.98 -2.62
C TYR A 218 20.82 -4.23 -2.14
N LEU A 219 20.90 -2.93 -2.39
CA LEU A 219 22.03 -2.10 -1.98
C LEU A 219 22.06 -1.90 -0.47
N GLY A 220 20.91 -1.75 0.17
CA GLY A 220 20.80 -1.62 1.61
C GLY A 220 21.34 -2.85 2.34
N ASP A 221 20.96 -4.05 1.89
CA ASP A 221 21.51 -5.29 2.44
C ASP A 221 23.01 -5.42 2.16
N ARG A 222 23.44 -5.23 0.90
CA ARG A 222 24.85 -5.46 0.52
C ARG A 222 25.80 -4.43 1.13
N ALA A 223 25.50 -3.15 0.96
CA ALA A 223 26.35 -2.08 1.47
C ALA A 223 26.22 -1.96 2.99
N GLY A 224 25.03 -2.17 3.56
CA GLY A 224 24.85 -2.20 5.02
C GLY A 224 25.67 -3.30 5.68
N SER A 225 25.63 -4.52 5.15
CA SER A 225 26.46 -5.63 5.64
C SER A 225 27.96 -5.35 5.46
N PHE A 226 28.36 -4.75 4.34
CA PHE A 226 29.76 -4.36 4.11
C PHE A 226 30.25 -3.33 5.14
N PHE A 227 29.48 -2.27 5.41
CA PHE A 227 29.84 -1.28 6.43
C PHE A 227 29.86 -1.89 7.83
N ARG A 228 28.94 -2.81 8.11
CA ARG A 228 28.92 -3.57 9.35
C ARG A 228 30.20 -4.40 9.52
N GLU A 229 30.60 -5.16 8.50
CA GLU A 229 31.82 -5.97 8.53
C GLU A 229 33.08 -5.11 8.71
N LEU A 230 33.16 -3.95 8.04
CA LEU A 230 34.25 -3.00 8.25
C LEU A 230 34.31 -2.53 9.71
N ALA A 231 33.17 -2.16 10.27
CA ALA A 231 33.09 -1.65 11.63
C ALA A 231 33.42 -2.73 12.68
N MET A 232 33.01 -3.99 12.44
CA MET A 232 33.37 -5.11 13.33
C MET A 232 34.88 -5.37 13.36
N ARG A 233 35.63 -5.07 12.28
CA ARG A 233 37.09 -5.22 12.26
C ARG A 233 37.83 -4.20 13.11
N GLU A 234 37.18 -3.08 13.45
CA GLU A 234 37.76 -2.04 14.29
C GLU A 234 37.61 -2.35 15.78
N ILE A 235 36.86 -3.40 16.15
CA ILE A 235 36.67 -3.83 17.53
C ILE A 235 37.94 -4.55 18.02
N PRO A 236 38.59 -4.07 19.09
CA PRO A 236 39.71 -4.76 19.72
C PRO A 236 39.30 -6.17 20.21
N TRP A 237 40.16 -7.18 20.01
CA TRP A 237 39.88 -8.59 20.37
C TRP A 237 39.99 -8.89 21.87
N ASP A 238 40.33 -7.89 22.66
CA ASP A 238 40.72 -7.95 24.08
C ASP A 238 39.65 -7.40 25.04
N ILE A 239 38.42 -7.19 24.55
CA ILE A 239 37.29 -6.73 25.35
C ILE A 239 36.67 -7.92 26.14
N PRO A 240 36.29 -7.75 27.42
CA PRO A 240 35.52 -8.75 28.18
C PRO A 240 34.24 -9.20 27.47
N ASN A 241 33.85 -10.48 27.61
CA ASN A 241 32.74 -11.11 26.86
C ASN A 241 31.38 -10.39 27.02
N ASP A 242 31.13 -9.79 28.17
CA ASP A 242 29.91 -9.04 28.51
C ASP A 242 29.84 -7.66 27.83
N GLU A 243 30.98 -6.96 27.74
CA GLU A 243 31.11 -5.72 26.97
C GLU A 243 31.13 -5.99 25.46
N MET A 244 31.65 -7.14 25.02
CA MET A 244 31.64 -7.56 23.63
C MET A 244 30.21 -7.74 23.11
N LEU A 245 29.30 -8.32 23.90
CA LEU A 245 27.89 -8.50 23.52
C LEU A 245 27.16 -7.17 23.37
N LEU A 246 27.39 -6.22 24.29
CA LEU A 246 26.82 -4.86 24.23
C LEU A 246 27.38 -4.07 23.03
N ALA A 247 28.68 -4.16 22.77
CA ALA A 247 29.30 -3.56 21.59
C ALA A 247 28.74 -4.18 20.29
N TYR A 248 28.55 -5.51 20.26
CA TYR A 248 27.91 -6.21 19.14
C TYR A 248 26.48 -5.73 18.93
N GLN A 249 25.67 -5.62 19.99
CA GLN A 249 24.30 -5.12 19.91
C GLN A 249 24.22 -3.67 19.45
N ALA A 250 25.07 -2.78 20.00
CA ALA A 250 25.13 -1.38 19.59
C ALA A 250 25.54 -1.22 18.12
N TYR A 251 26.48 -2.04 17.64
CA TYR A 251 26.86 -2.07 16.22
C TYR A 251 25.78 -2.69 15.31
N TYR A 252 25.05 -3.70 15.80
CA TYR A 252 23.92 -4.29 15.08
C TYR A 252 22.79 -3.27 14.89
N GLN A 253 22.57 -2.37 15.85
CA GLN A 253 21.58 -1.29 15.71
C GLN A 253 22.00 -0.21 14.71
N ASN A 254 23.30 -0.14 14.37
CA ASN A 254 23.85 0.88 13.46
C ASN A 254 23.97 0.38 12.00
N HIS A 255 23.04 -0.48 11.56
CA HIS A 255 23.02 -0.97 10.19
C HIS A 255 22.54 0.13 9.22
N ASN A 256 23.48 0.83 8.59
CA ASN A 256 23.22 1.92 7.64
C ASN A 256 22.39 1.52 6.40
N GLY A 257 22.14 0.22 6.21
CA GLY A 257 21.35 -0.30 5.10
C GLY A 257 19.96 0.32 4.98
N LEU A 258 19.28 0.64 6.09
CA LEU A 258 17.95 1.28 6.04
C LEU A 258 18.04 2.69 5.43
N ALA A 259 19.04 3.48 5.85
CA ALA A 259 19.27 4.82 5.29
C ALA A 259 19.61 4.76 3.79
N ILE A 260 20.41 3.75 3.39
CA ILE A 260 20.75 3.49 1.99
C ILE A 260 19.49 3.13 1.19
N TRP A 261 18.61 2.30 1.73
CA TRP A 261 17.32 1.98 1.10
C TRP A 261 16.46 3.23 0.89
N VAL A 262 16.27 4.04 1.93
CA VAL A 262 15.52 5.30 1.84
C VAL A 262 16.13 6.22 0.78
N ALA A 263 17.46 6.40 0.79
CA ALA A 263 18.16 7.23 -0.18
C ALA A 263 17.95 6.73 -1.61
N CYS A 264 18.03 5.42 -1.85
CA CYS A 264 17.77 4.84 -3.17
C CYS A 264 16.35 5.10 -3.64
N VAL A 265 15.35 4.90 -2.78
CA VAL A 265 13.95 5.18 -3.09
C VAL A 265 13.76 6.65 -3.50
N PHE A 266 14.32 7.60 -2.73
CA PHE A 266 14.24 9.03 -3.05
C PHE A 266 14.97 9.40 -4.35
N LEU A 267 16.18 8.88 -4.57
CA LEU A 267 16.96 9.15 -5.79
C LEU A 267 16.21 8.69 -7.04
N PHE A 268 15.64 7.49 -7.00
CA PHE A 268 14.85 6.98 -8.12
C PHE A 268 13.56 7.78 -8.32
N LEU A 269 12.89 8.24 -7.27
CA LEU A 269 11.74 9.14 -7.38
C LEU A 269 12.10 10.46 -8.06
N ILE A 270 13.21 11.09 -7.67
CA ILE A 270 13.71 12.33 -8.30
C ILE A 270 14.02 12.09 -9.77
N LEU A 271 14.72 10.99 -10.08
CA LEU A 271 15.03 10.60 -11.45
C LEU A 271 13.75 10.36 -12.27
N GLY A 272 12.79 9.64 -11.70
CA GLY A 272 11.49 9.39 -12.31
C GLY A 272 10.71 10.67 -12.60
N ALA A 273 10.70 11.62 -11.65
CA ALA A 273 10.06 12.92 -11.82
C ALA A 273 10.75 13.73 -12.94
N TYR A 274 12.08 13.68 -13.00
CA TYR A 274 12.86 14.32 -14.05
C TYR A 274 12.58 13.72 -15.43
N ILE A 275 12.59 12.38 -15.55
CA ILE A 275 12.23 11.64 -16.77
C ILE A 275 10.78 11.95 -17.19
N GLN A 276 9.85 11.98 -16.25
CA GLN A 276 8.44 12.24 -16.50
C GLN A 276 8.19 13.68 -16.99
N LYS A 277 9.00 14.65 -16.55
CA LYS A 277 8.90 16.07 -16.93
C LYS A 277 9.57 16.36 -18.28
N LYS A 278 10.79 15.85 -18.51
CA LYS A 278 11.55 16.11 -19.74
C LYS A 278 11.29 15.09 -20.86
N GLY A 279 10.61 13.99 -20.54
CA GLY A 279 10.47 12.83 -21.40
C GLY A 279 11.76 12.00 -21.47
N LEU A 280 11.62 10.69 -21.69
CA LEU A 280 12.74 9.76 -21.88
C LEU A 280 13.78 10.23 -22.94
N ARG A 281 13.33 11.09 -23.87
CA ARG A 281 14.13 11.64 -24.98
C ARG A 281 15.32 12.47 -24.52
N ALA A 282 15.26 13.07 -23.34
CA ALA A 282 16.32 13.95 -22.83
C ALA A 282 17.42 13.19 -22.06
N ILE A 283 17.23 11.90 -21.77
CA ILE A 283 18.04 11.17 -20.78
C ILE A 283 18.54 9.82 -21.33
N CYS A 284 17.78 9.15 -22.20
CA CYS A 284 18.21 7.87 -22.75
C CYS A 284 19.28 8.02 -23.85
N PRO A 285 20.42 7.30 -23.74
CA PRO A 285 21.33 7.17 -24.86
C PRO A 285 20.63 6.47 -26.04
N GLY A 286 21.01 6.81 -27.26
CA GLY A 286 20.29 6.41 -28.48
C GLY A 286 20.11 4.90 -28.68
N TRP A 287 20.95 4.07 -28.04
CA TRP A 287 20.84 2.61 -28.09
C TRP A 287 19.66 2.06 -27.28
N LEU A 288 19.40 2.58 -26.07
CA LEU A 288 18.27 2.15 -25.23
C LEU A 288 16.92 2.52 -25.86
N LYS A 289 16.88 3.69 -26.52
CA LYS A 289 15.72 4.16 -27.30
C LYS A 289 15.35 3.15 -28.41
N ARG A 290 16.35 2.66 -29.15
CA ARG A 290 16.13 1.67 -30.23
C ARG A 290 15.63 0.33 -29.67
N GLY A 291 16.12 -0.09 -28.51
CA GLY A 291 15.62 -1.28 -27.81
C GLY A 291 14.15 -1.18 -27.43
N LEU A 292 13.75 -0.10 -26.75
CA LEU A 292 12.36 0.10 -26.31
C LEU A 292 11.37 0.28 -27.48
N ILE A 293 11.79 0.92 -28.58
CA ILE A 293 10.96 1.04 -29.79
C ILE A 293 10.75 -0.33 -30.43
N ARG A 294 11.79 -1.18 -30.54
CA ARG A 294 11.65 -2.55 -31.06
C ARG A 294 10.72 -3.40 -30.20
N VAL A 295 10.79 -3.28 -28.87
CA VAL A 295 9.88 -3.98 -27.96
C VAL A 295 8.44 -3.53 -28.18
N LYS A 296 8.21 -2.21 -28.29
CA LYS A 296 6.87 -1.66 -28.58
C LYS A 296 6.34 -2.13 -29.94
N GLU A 297 7.16 -2.13 -30.98
CA GLU A 297 6.79 -2.57 -32.33
C GLU A 297 6.54 -4.08 -32.39
N GLY A 298 7.34 -4.89 -31.72
CA GLY A 298 7.13 -6.34 -31.60
C GLY A 298 5.81 -6.67 -30.91
N TRP A 299 5.48 -5.94 -29.84
CA TRP A 299 4.22 -6.11 -29.12
C TRP A 299 3.00 -5.62 -29.92
N LEU A 300 3.11 -4.51 -30.64
CA LEU A 300 2.02 -4.04 -31.52
C LEU A 300 1.75 -5.01 -32.68
N LYS A 301 2.78 -5.69 -33.18
CA LYS A 301 2.60 -6.76 -34.16
C LYS A 301 1.88 -7.97 -33.57
N PHE A 302 2.24 -8.40 -32.35
CA PHE A 302 1.56 -9.49 -31.66
C PHE A 302 0.09 -9.20 -31.33
N TYR A 303 -0.26 -7.93 -31.06
CA TYR A 303 -1.64 -7.55 -30.72
C TYR A 303 -2.53 -7.37 -31.96
N ASN A 304 -1.94 -7.09 -33.12
CA ASN A 304 -2.66 -6.89 -34.38
C ASN A 304 -2.66 -8.13 -35.29
N SER A 305 -2.08 -9.24 -34.82
CA SER A 305 -2.09 -10.58 -35.44
C SER A 305 -3.07 -11.48 -34.71
#